data_AF-A0A969CWH1-F1
#
_entry.id   AF-A0A969CWH1-F1
#
_cell.length_a   1.000
_cell.length_b   1.000
_cell.length_c   1.000
_cell.angle_alpha   90.00
_cell.angle_beta   90.00
_cell.angle_gamma   90.00
#
_symmetry.space_group_name_H-M   'P 1'
#
loop_
_entity.id
_entity.type
_entity.pdbx_description
1 polymer ?
#
loop_
_entity_poly.entity_id
_entity_poly.type
_entity_poly.pdbx_seq_one_letter_code
_entity_poly.pdbx_strand_id
1 'polypeptide(L)' 'MSLCINPRCPNPQNQDTLLFCTSCGSELLLEGRYRVMQQLGGGDLAKPMR' A
#
# COMPACT_ATOMS: atom_id res chain seq x y z
N MET A 1 -11.88 -3.65 -2.27
CA MET A 1 -11.00 -3.49 -1.12
C MET A 1 -9.63 -3.12 -1.67
N SER A 2 -9.04 -2.03 -1.21
CA SER A 2 -7.78 -1.51 -1.73
C SER A 2 -6.67 -1.66 -0.69
N LEU A 3 -5.45 -1.80 -1.17
CA LEU A 3 -4.26 -1.84 -0.32
C LEU A 3 -3.52 -0.51 -0.36
N CYS A 4 -2.92 -0.16 0.77
CA CYS A 4 -2.04 0.98 0.88
C CYS A 4 -0.77 0.76 0.04
N ILE A 5 -0.36 1.79 -0.68
CA ILE A 5 0.87 1.79 -1.49
C ILE A 5 2.12 1.79 -0.60
N ASN A 6 2.02 2.31 0.62
CA ASN A 6 3.15 2.36 1.54
C ASN A 6 3.45 0.96 2.13
N PRO A 7 4.61 0.35 1.82
CA PRO A 7 4.95 -0.98 2.32
C PRO A 7 5.24 -1.01 3.83
N ARG A 8 5.47 0.14 4.46
CA ARG A 8 5.64 0.27 5.92
C ARG A 8 4.31 0.55 6.65
N CYS A 9 3.19 0.53 5.94
CA CYS A 9 1.89 0.78 6.54
C CYS A 9 1.56 -0.33 7.55
N PRO A 10 1.25 0.00 8.82
CA PRO A 10 0.93 -1.01 9.83
C PRO A 10 -0.42 -1.69 9.55
N ASN A 11 -1.35 -1.00 8.88
CA ASN A 11 -2.59 -1.60 8.38
C ASN A 11 -2.87 -1.15 6.93
N PRO A 12 -2.50 -1.95 5.93
CA PRO A 12 -2.65 -1.57 4.53
C PRO A 12 -4.08 -1.70 3.98
N GLN A 13 -5.04 -2.28 4.71
CA GLN A 13 -6.39 -2.49 4.17
C GLN A 13 -7.23 -1.21 4.21
N ASN A 14 -7.84 -0.86 3.07
CA ASN A 14 -8.66 0.34 2.93
C ASN A 14 -9.92 0.06 2.09
N GLN A 15 -10.94 0.91 2.26
CA GLN A 15 -12.13 0.92 1.41
C GLN A 15 -11.81 1.50 0.02
N ASP A 16 -12.53 1.08 -1.01
CA ASP A 16 -12.33 1.55 -2.38
C ASP A 16 -12.87 2.97 -2.62
N THR A 17 -13.52 3.59 -1.65
CA THR A 17 -13.99 4.97 -1.78
C THR A 17 -12.94 5.98 -1.34
N LEU A 18 -11.88 5.53 -0.67
CA LEU A 18 -10.89 6.41 -0.06
C LEU A 18 -9.79 6.80 -1.05
N LEU A 19 -9.33 8.04 -0.92
CA LEU A 19 -8.17 8.60 -1.64
C LEU A 19 -6.90 8.51 -0.81
N PHE A 20 -7.03 8.49 0.52
CA PHE A 20 -5.92 8.44 1.46
C PHE A 20 -6.10 7.26 2.42
N CYS A 21 -4.99 6.65 2.80
CA CYS A 21 -4.97 5.54 3.74
C CYS A 21 -5.35 6.03 5.15
N THR A 22 -6.30 5.35 5.79
CA THR A 22 -6.74 5.69 7.15
C THR A 22 -5.67 5.41 8.21
N SER A 23 -4.71 4.54 7.92
CA SER A 23 -3.68 4.11 8.88
C SER A 23 -2.41 4.95 8.84
N CYS A 24 -2.00 5.45 7.67
CA CYS A 24 -0.73 6.18 7.54
C CYS A 24 -0.83 7.49 6.74
N GLY A 25 -2.01 7.85 6.22
CA GLY A 25 -2.25 9.08 5.46
C GLY A 25 -1.68 9.11 4.05
N SER A 26 -1.00 8.05 3.59
CA SER A 26 -0.48 7.97 2.22
C SER A 26 -1.61 7.95 1.20
N GLU A 27 -1.38 8.56 0.03
CA GLU A 27 -2.32 8.47 -1.09
C GLU A 27 -2.49 7.00 -1.52
N LEU A 28 -3.72 6.62 -1.86
CA LEU A 28 -4.10 5.27 -2.29
C LEU A 28 -4.09 5.13 -3.82
N LEU A 29 -3.98 6.25 -4.54
CA LEU A 29 -3.91 6.30 -5.99
C LEU A 29 -2.47 6.54 -6.44
N LEU A 30 -1.94 5.64 -7.26
CA LEU A 30 -0.73 5.88 -8.03
C LEU A 30 -1.11 6.76 -9.23
N GLU A 31 -0.44 7.90 -9.37
CA GLU A 31 -0.69 8.89 -10.43
C GLU A 31 -2.17 9.29 -10.53
N GLY A 32 -2.88 9.32 -9.39
CA GLY A 32 -4.31 9.66 -9.34
C GLY A 32 -5.25 8.69 -10.07
N ARG A 33 -4.78 7.50 -10.50
CA ARG A 33 -5.56 6.60 -11.37
C ARG A 33 -5.53 5.14 -10.96
N TYR A 34 -4.41 4.63 -10.49
CA TYR A 34 -4.23 3.19 -10.25
C TYR A 34 -4.27 2.84 -8.78
N ARG A 35 -4.79 1.66 -8.44
CA ARG A 35 -4.87 1.17 -7.06
C ARG A 35 -4.21 -0.19 -6.89
N VAL A 36 -3.62 -0.39 -5.72
CA VAL A 36 -3.11 -1.69 -5.31
C VAL A 36 -4.29 -2.56 -4.90
N MET A 37 -4.44 -3.72 -5.56
CA MET A 37 -5.49 -4.69 -5.23
C MET A 37 -4.97 -5.87 -4.41
N GLN A 38 -3.79 -6.39 -4.76
CA GLN A 38 -3.15 -7.46 -4.00
C GLN A 38 -1.64 -7.41 -4.17
N GLN A 39 -0.93 -8.00 -3.22
CA GLN A 39 0.48 -8.33 -3.35
C GLN A 39 0.62 -9.60 -4.21
N LEU A 40 1.50 -9.56 -5.23
CA LEU A 40 1.77 -10.69 -6.12
C LEU A 40 2.96 -11.55 -5.64
N GLY A 41 3.82 -11.01 -4.80
CA GLY A 41 4.96 -11.71 -4.20
C GLY A 41 5.61 -10.90 -3.08
N GLY A 42 6.16 -11.58 -2.08
CA GLY A 42 6.94 -10.99 -0.99
C GLY A 42 8.41 -11.31 -1.19
N GLY A 43 9.13 -10.45 -1.90
CA GLY A 43 10.57 -10.61 -2.04
C GLY A 43 11.28 -10.09 -0.78
N ASP A 44 12.15 -10.89 -0.19
CA ASP A 44 13.00 -10.55 0.97
C ASP A 44 14.11 -9.51 0.66
N LEU A 45 13.95 -8.75 -0.44
CA LEU A 45 14.97 -7.86 -1.01
C LEU A 45 15.29 -6.62 -0.14
N ALA A 46 14.60 -6.45 0.98
CA ALA A 46 14.76 -5.31 1.88
C ALA A 46 15.59 -5.62 3.14
N LYS A 47 16.10 -6.85 3.31
CA LYS A 47 17.01 -7.11 4.44
C LYS A 47 18.39 -6.56 4.09
N PRO A 48 18.90 -5.52 4.77
CA PRO A 48 20.28 -5.11 4.57
C PRO A 48 21.15 -6.33 4.89
N MET A 49 22.01 -6.71 3.94
CA MET A 49 23.11 -7.62 4.24
C MET A 49 23.93 -6.95 5.34
N ARG A 50 24.01 -7.63 6.49
CA ARG A 50 24.80 -7.19 7.64
C ARG A 50 26.27 -7.09 7.29
#